data_AF-A0A6H0TCC7-F1
#
_entry.id   AF-A0A6H0TCC7-F1
#
_cell.length_a   1.000
_cell.length_b   1.000
_cell.length_c   1.000
_cell.angle_alpha   90.00
_cell.angle_beta   90.00
_cell.angle_gamma   90.00
#
_symmetry.space_group_name_H-M   'P 1'
#
loop_
_entity.id
_entity.type
_entity.pdbx_description
1 polymer ?
#
loop_
_entity_poly.entity_id
_entity_poly.type
_entity_poly.pdbx_seq_one_letter_code
_entity_poly.pdbx_strand_id
1 'polypeptide(L)'
;MRNVTDKLEHDQVDGNWYVCSLVVQAKPEKLESVKAAITNLPYAEIHGEKPDEGKLVVVLESDYQPDLVGKMDAIKDISGVIVVSLIYSHQDEQ
;
A
#
# COMPACT_ATOMS: atom_id res chain seq x y z
N MET A 1 -8.42 -12.23 38.83
CA MET A 1 -7.20 -11.53 38.38
C MET A 1 -7.15 -11.71 36.87
N ARG A 2 -7.49 -10.69 36.07
CA ARG A 2 -7.58 -10.81 34.60
C ARG A 2 -6.22 -10.47 33.99
N ASN A 3 -5.76 -11.30 33.06
CA ASN A 3 -4.47 -11.23 32.39
C ASN A 3 -4.23 -9.87 31.71
N VAL A 4 -2.99 -9.38 31.86
CA VAL A 4 -2.43 -8.17 31.22
C VAL A 4 -1.93 -8.44 29.79
N THR A 5 -2.67 -9.23 29.00
CA THR A 5 -2.33 -9.42 27.57
C THR A 5 -2.78 -8.23 26.71
N ASP A 6 -3.36 -7.20 27.31
CA ASP A 6 -3.63 -5.91 26.67
C ASP A 6 -2.37 -5.05 26.76
N LYS A 7 -1.34 -5.42 25.97
CA LYS A 7 -0.16 -4.56 25.76
C LYS A 7 0.21 -4.51 24.28
N LEU A 8 -0.83 -4.45 23.45
CA LEU A 8 -0.77 -3.84 22.12
C LEU A 8 -1.49 -2.49 22.23
N GLU A 9 -1.15 -1.71 23.26
CA GLU A 9 -1.38 -0.28 23.24
C GLU A 9 -0.51 0.24 22.08
N HIS A 10 -1.15 0.47 20.93
CA HIS A 10 -0.63 1.36 19.91
C HIS A 10 -0.53 2.73 20.58
N ASP A 11 0.62 2.95 21.22
CA ASP A 11 1.08 4.26 21.65
C ASP A 11 0.97 5.15 20.41
N GLN A 12 0.02 6.08 20.42
CA GLN A 12 -0.11 7.07 19.38
C GLN A 12 1.18 7.89 19.38
N VAL A 13 2.06 7.61 18.42
CA VAL A 13 3.26 8.40 18.19
C VAL A 13 2.88 9.58 17.29
N ASP A 14 3.11 10.78 17.81
CA ASP A 14 3.08 12.08 17.14
C ASP A 14 3.29 12.06 15.60
N GLY A 15 2.32 12.60 14.86
CA GLY A 15 2.56 13.55 13.75
C GLY A 15 2.98 13.06 12.36
N ASN A 16 3.61 11.90 12.19
CA ASN A 16 4.17 11.52 10.88
C ASN A 16 3.19 10.71 10.01
N TRP A 17 2.67 11.33 8.95
CA TRP A 17 1.93 10.64 7.89
C TRP A 17 2.84 10.38 6.69
N TYR A 18 2.93 9.13 6.27
CA TYR A 18 3.72 8.71 5.11
C TYR A 18 2.79 8.48 3.93
N VAL A 19 3.06 9.19 2.84
CA VAL A 19 2.34 9.00 1.57
C VAL A 19 3.33 8.62 0.50
N CYS A 20 3.07 7.53 -0.21
CA CYS A 20 3.86 7.15 -1.36
C CYS A 20 3.00 6.77 -2.56
N SER A 21 3.52 7.09 -3.74
CA SER A 21 2.88 6.77 -5.01
C SER A 21 3.71 5.70 -5.72
N LEU A 22 3.04 4.65 -6.18
CA LEU A 22 3.62 3.50 -6.87
C LEU A 22 2.94 3.32 -8.22
N VAL A 23 3.71 2.88 -9.21
CA VAL A 23 3.18 2.28 -10.43
C VAL A 23 3.28 0.78 -10.29
N VAL A 24 2.12 0.12 -10.34
CA VAL A 24 2.00 -1.34 -10.34
C VAL A 24 1.74 -1.77 -11.78
N GLN A 25 2.71 -2.46 -12.36
CA GLN A 25 2.55 -3.16 -13.62
C GLN A 25 2.06 -4.57 -13.31
N ALA A 26 0.90 -4.92 -13.86
CA ALA A 26 0.34 -6.26 -13.81
C ALA A 26 0.15 -6.82 -15.22
N LYS A 27 -0.15 -8.11 -15.30
CA LYS A 27 -0.63 -8.74 -16.53
C LYS A 27 -2.00 -8.17 -16.88
N PRO A 28 -2.25 -7.74 -18.13
CA PRO A 28 -3.56 -7.19 -18.53
C PRO A 28 -4.73 -8.11 -18.19
N GLU A 29 -4.55 -9.43 -18.38
CA GLU A 29 -5.54 -10.47 -18.03
C GLU A 29 -5.84 -10.61 -16.53
N LYS A 30 -4.97 -10.11 -15.65
CA LYS A 30 -5.12 -10.15 -14.19
C LYS A 30 -5.33 -8.77 -13.57
N LEU A 31 -5.39 -7.71 -14.39
CA LEU A 31 -5.39 -6.33 -13.91
C LEU A 31 -6.58 -6.05 -12.99
N GLU A 32 -7.77 -6.53 -13.34
CA GLU A 32 -8.97 -6.36 -12.49
C GLU A 32 -8.83 -7.10 -11.15
N SER A 33 -8.25 -8.30 -11.15
CA SER A 33 -8.00 -9.05 -9.92
C SER A 33 -6.95 -8.35 -9.04
N VAL A 34 -5.91 -7.80 -9.65
CA VAL A 34 -4.86 -7.05 -8.95
C VAL A 34 -5.43 -5.76 -8.37
N LYS A 35 -6.22 -5.03 -9.15
CA LYS A 35 -6.97 -3.85 -8.71
C LYS A 35 -7.84 -4.16 -7.51
N ALA A 36 -8.65 -5.22 -7.58
CA ALA A 36 -9.51 -5.63 -6.47
C ALA A 36 -8.69 -5.96 -5.21
N ALA A 37 -7.56 -6.66 -5.34
CA ALA A 37 -6.69 -6.96 -4.22
C ALA A 37 -6.08 -5.68 -3.59
N ILE A 38 -5.60 -4.74 -4.41
CA ILE A 38 -5.05 -3.45 -3.95
C ILE A 38 -6.12 -2.62 -3.24
N THR A 39 -7.34 -2.52 -3.78
CA THR A 39 -8.44 -1.78 -3.16
C THR A 39 -8.93 -2.39 -1.83
N ASN A 40 -8.60 -3.65 -1.56
CA ASN A 40 -8.87 -4.27 -0.25
C ASN A 40 -7.79 -3.96 0.79
N LEU A 41 -6.64 -3.40 0.40
CA LEU A 41 -5.61 -2.98 1.34
C LEU A 41 -6.06 -1.69 2.05
N PRO A 42 -5.90 -1.60 3.38
CA PRO A 42 -6.24 -0.38 4.11
C PRO A 42 -5.34 0.77 3.66
N TYR A 43 -5.92 1.95 3.46
CA TYR A 43 -5.20 3.16 3.05
C TYR A 43 -4.44 3.02 1.72
N ALA A 44 -5.00 2.24 0.79
CA ALA A 44 -4.52 2.11 -0.58
C ALA A 44 -5.59 2.63 -1.57
N GLU A 45 -5.22 3.61 -2.38
CA GLU A 45 -6.10 4.21 -3.39
C GLU A 45 -5.50 4.07 -4.79
N ILE A 46 -6.35 3.87 -5.80
CA ILE A 46 -5.93 3.78 -7.20
C ILE A 46 -6.35 5.06 -7.91
N HIS A 47 -5.38 5.89 -8.27
CA HIS A 47 -5.61 7.19 -8.92
C HIS A 47 -5.59 7.13 -10.44
N GLY A 48 -5.07 6.04 -11.02
CA GLY A 48 -4.97 5.91 -12.46
C GLY A 48 -4.84 4.47 -12.90
N GLU A 49 -5.37 4.17 -14.09
CA GLU A 49 -5.26 2.87 -14.72
C GLU A 49 -5.00 3.03 -16.21
N LYS A 50 -4.15 2.15 -16.75
CA LYS A 50 -3.89 2.00 -18.18
C LYS A 50 -4.06 0.51 -18.50
N PRO A 51 -5.31 0.06 -18.76
CA PRO A 51 -5.59 -1.36 -18.92
C PRO A 51 -4.88 -2.00 -20.11
N ASP A 52 -4.75 -1.27 -21.22
CA ASP A 52 -4.02 -1.70 -22.42
C ASP A 52 -2.53 -1.96 -22.12
N GLU A 53 -1.94 -1.14 -21.26
CA GLU A 53 -0.55 -1.28 -20.83
C GLU A 53 -0.39 -2.16 -19.58
N GLY A 54 -1.48 -2.58 -18.93
CA GLY A 54 -1.45 -3.32 -17.66
C GLY A 54 -0.90 -2.52 -16.47
N LYS A 55 -1.05 -1.19 -16.44
CA LYS A 55 -0.51 -0.34 -15.35
C LYS A 55 -1.60 0.21 -14.44
N LEU A 56 -1.29 0.30 -13.16
CA LEU A 56 -2.08 0.96 -12.12
C LEU A 56 -1.19 1.99 -11.43
N VAL A 57 -1.75 3.17 -11.15
CA VAL A 57 -1.14 4.19 -10.29
C VAL A 57 -1.82 4.08 -8.94
N VAL A 58 -1.06 3.70 -7.93
CA VAL A 58 -1.52 3.42 -6.57
C VAL A 58 -0.89 4.45 -5.64
N VAL A 59 -1.66 4.96 -4.70
CA VAL A 59 -1.18 5.76 -3.58
C VAL A 59 -1.41 4.95 -2.31
N LEU A 60 -0.36 4.80 -1.52
CA LEU A 60 -0.42 4.19 -0.20
C LEU A 60 -0.19 5.25 0.84
N GLU A 61 -0.94 5.14 1.93
CA GLU A 61 -0.82 6.00 3.09
C GLU A 61 -0.65 5.15 4.34
N SER A 62 0.12 5.64 5.31
CA SER A 62 0.25 5.01 6.62
C SER A 62 0.80 6.01 7.64
N ASP A 63 0.37 5.91 8.89
CA ASP A 63 0.99 6.58 10.04
C ASP A 63 2.29 5.87 10.50
N TYR A 64 2.62 4.70 9.91
CA TYR A 64 3.79 3.92 10.27
C TYR A 64 4.59 3.47 9.04
N GLN A 65 5.84 3.94 8.91
CA GLN A 65 6.68 3.67 7.75
C GLN A 65 6.90 2.16 7.47
N PRO A 66 7.13 1.27 8.45
CA PRO A 66 7.25 -0.16 8.19
C PRO A 66 5.97 -0.81 7.67
N ASP A 67 4.79 -0.29 8.02
CA ASP A 67 3.51 -0.75 7.46
C ASP A 67 3.40 -0.40 5.97
N LEU A 68 3.89 0.76 5.56
CA LEU A 68 4.02 1.14 4.14
C LEU A 68 4.87 0.13 3.35
N VAL A 69 6.02 -0.27 3.90
CA VAL A 69 6.91 -1.26 3.29
C VAL A 69 6.22 -2.63 3.19
N GLY A 70 5.50 -3.03 4.25
CA GLY A 70 4.72 -4.27 4.26
C GLY A 70 3.61 -4.27 3.20
N LYS A 71 2.90 -3.15 3.02
CA LYS A 71 1.90 -2.98 1.95
C LYS A 71 2.53 -3.09 0.56
N MET A 72 3.70 -2.49 0.34
CA MET A 72 4.41 -2.60 -0.94
C MET A 72 4.81 -4.04 -1.25
N ASP A 73 5.28 -4.79 -0.25
CA ASP A 73 5.62 -6.21 -0.40
C ASP A 73 4.38 -7.06 -0.69
N ALA A 74 3.28 -6.82 0.04
CA ALA A 74 2.00 -7.46 -0.21
C ALA A 74 1.49 -7.23 -1.64
N ILE A 75 1.61 -6.00 -2.16
CA ILE A 75 1.23 -5.69 -3.56
C ILE A 75 2.12 -6.45 -4.54
N LYS A 76 3.42 -6.54 -4.26
CA LYS A 76 4.36 -7.27 -5.11
C LYS A 76 4.06 -8.77 -5.18
N ASP A 77 3.54 -9.35 -4.11
CA ASP A 77 3.17 -10.77 -4.05
C ASP A 77 1.81 -11.09 -4.72
N ILE A 78 1.00 -10.07 -5.05
CA ILE A 78 -0.28 -10.29 -5.73
C ILE A 78 -0.08 -11.02 -7.05
N SER A 79 -0.79 -12.15 -7.19
CA SER A 79 -0.76 -12.94 -8.42
C SER A 79 -1.17 -12.12 -9.64
N GLY A 80 -0.23 -11.94 -10.56
CA GLY A 80 -0.42 -11.13 -11.76
C GLY A 80 0.39 -9.84 -11.77
N VAL A 81 0.97 -9.41 -10.64
CA VAL A 81 1.92 -8.29 -10.60
C VAL A 81 3.25 -8.71 -11.23
N ILE A 82 3.80 -7.81 -12.03
CA ILE A 82 5.06 -7.97 -12.77
C ILE A 82 6.12 -7.09 -12.11
N VAL A 83 5.81 -5.82 -11.87
CA VAL A 83 6.71 -4.87 -11.22
C VAL A 83 5.94 -3.84 -10.41
N VAL A 84 6.51 -3.43 -9.28
CA VAL A 84 6.07 -2.30 -8.47
C VAL A 84 7.21 -1.28 -8.46
N SER A 85 6.94 -0.08 -8.98
CA SER A 85 7.92 1.01 -9.07
C SER A 85 7.47 2.16 -8.19
N LEU A 86 8.29 2.51 -7.19
CA LEU A 86 8.07 3.69 -6.36
C LEU A 86 8.33 4.95 -7.19
N ILE A 87 7.33 5.81 -7.33
CA ILE A 87 7.42 7.07 -8.08
C ILE A 87 7.77 8.23 -7.16
N TYR A 88 7.18 8.27 -5.98
CA TYR A 88 7.30 9.39 -5.06
C TYR A 88 7.02 8.93 -3.63
N SER A 89 7.76 9.47 -2.67
CA SER A 89 7.53 9.26 -1.24
C SER A 89 7.67 10.61 -0.54
N HIS A 90 6.65 11.02 0.18
CA HIS A 90 6.66 12.22 1.02
C HIS A 90 6.51 11.82 2.48
N GLN A 91 7.34 12.41 3.33
CA GLN A 91 7.29 12.29 4.78
C GLN A 91 6.97 13.69 5.30
N ASP A 92 5.80 13.87 5.92
CA ASP A 92 5.49 15.11 6.60
C ASP A 92 6.07 15.00 8.02
N GLU A 93 7.15 15.74 8.29
CA GLU A 93 7.73 15.88 9.64
C GLU A 93 7.11 17.12 10.29
N GLN A 94 6.28 16.93 11.34
CA GLN A 94 5.80 18.04 12.17
C GLN A 94 6.70 18.25 13.39
#